data_AF-A0A1V5KY48-F1
#
_entry.id   AF-A0A1V5KY48-F1
#
_cell.length_a   1.000
_cell.length_b   1.000
_cell.length_c   1.000
_cell.angle_alpha   90.00
_cell.angle_beta   90.00
_cell.angle_gamma   90.00
#
_symmetry.space_group_name_H-M   'P 1'
#
loop_
_entity.id
_entity.type
_entity.pdbx_description
1 polymer ?
#
loop_
_entity_poly.entity_id
_entity_poly.type
_entity_poly.pdbx_seq_one_letter_code
_entity_poly.pdbx_strand_id
1 'polypeptide(L)'
;MLELAHKLAGMVRIGATWLFLSAGGDPHRNAEIDAQRLTPEEVIALEPPDVCYDENLLESMGCAVPDRSQGLYAACLNSRHIFHIDPYGMMSFCSLIKDPRLRYDLRKGTFAQGWEKFIPSLAEFGSSDGEYASTCGACEKRTVCRMCPSYSFLEHRRHAAKIDYVCRITDAVERYRENWLQNHRRYFSLGGFSIQVDSDQPFTAESLDKRFEPFLADRKEGEPLQLQIRHELPKISNSELGELIYDQPPWRVFKKPNGWIHQCYIDDDGERKIMQTAVFNQTYSKAKIFNRSDSYLAARTKRDTLTHFPSDLLWLSQVLAHHQGFYLHSAGMIIRNQGVLFVGHSTAGKSTTIKLFSGQGEVLCDDRNILRKPAEGWRVYGSWSHGELPMVSPASAPLRAIFFLEKSQDNLIAPMSDPMERRNRLLGCLIRPVVTPDWWDRTLPLINDAATTIPCYTMRFDKSGKIVEIVKNLLTQGDRVAKKRNAVGSLEEVRND
;
A
#
# COMPACT_ATOMS: atom_id res chain seq x y z
N MET A 1 33.23 -15.33 -3.84
CA MET A 1 32.58 -15.07 -2.53
C MET A 1 31.12 -14.64 -2.70
N LEU A 2 30.83 -13.59 -3.49
CA LEU A 2 29.46 -13.12 -3.73
C LEU A 2 28.53 -14.17 -4.35
N GLU A 3 29.01 -14.95 -5.33
CA GLU A 3 28.23 -16.06 -5.90
C GLU A 3 27.89 -17.14 -4.87
N LEU A 4 28.85 -17.47 -3.99
CA LEU A 4 28.65 -18.45 -2.92
C LEU A 4 27.65 -17.94 -1.87
N ALA A 5 27.75 -16.67 -1.47
CA ALA A 5 26.81 -16.03 -0.56
C ALA A 5 25.38 -16.03 -1.13
N HIS A 6 25.23 -15.65 -2.41
CA HIS A 6 23.94 -15.74 -3.11
C HIS A 6 23.41 -17.17 -3.18
N LYS A 7 24.26 -18.15 -3.49
CA LYS A 7 23.86 -19.56 -3.57
C LYS A 7 23.39 -20.13 -2.23
N LEU A 8 24.03 -19.75 -1.13
CA LEU A 8 23.72 -20.29 0.20
C LEU A 8 22.57 -19.56 0.92
N ALA A 9 22.49 -18.23 0.78
CA ALA A 9 21.56 -17.42 1.57
C ALA A 9 20.54 -16.64 0.73
N GLY A 10 20.62 -16.70 -0.60
CA GLY A 10 19.75 -15.92 -1.52
C GLY A 10 20.01 -14.41 -1.51
N MET A 11 20.76 -13.91 -0.52
CA MET A 11 21.14 -12.51 -0.36
C MET A 11 22.56 -12.41 0.20
N VAL A 12 23.26 -11.35 -0.18
CA VAL A 12 24.60 -11.04 0.33
C VAL A 12 24.45 -10.28 1.65
N ARG A 13 24.55 -10.98 2.78
CA ARG A 13 24.68 -10.36 4.11
C ARG A 13 26.14 -10.28 4.52
N ILE A 14 26.92 -9.46 3.81
CA ILE A 14 28.34 -9.27 4.16
C ILE A 14 28.48 -8.30 5.35
N GLY A 15 27.46 -7.50 5.64
CA GLY A 15 27.56 -6.49 6.70
C GLY A 15 28.74 -5.58 6.42
N ALA A 16 28.83 -4.99 5.23
CA ALA A 16 29.97 -4.16 4.82
C ALA A 16 30.23 -2.98 5.78
N THR A 17 29.22 -2.63 6.58
CA THR A 17 29.27 -1.67 7.69
C THR A 17 29.97 -2.19 8.96
N TRP A 18 30.29 -3.48 9.03
CA TRP A 18 30.74 -4.22 10.23
C TRP A 18 32.24 -4.56 10.22
N LEU A 19 33.04 -3.91 9.38
CA LEU A 19 34.50 -3.92 9.51
C LEU A 19 34.93 -3.05 10.70
N PHE A 20 34.65 -3.57 11.90
CA PHE A 20 35.00 -2.96 13.18
C PHE A 20 36.51 -2.95 13.37
N LEU A 21 37.07 -1.87 13.92
CA LEU A 21 38.46 -1.89 14.38
C LEU A 21 38.67 -2.95 15.47
N SER A 22 39.92 -3.42 15.59
CA SER A 22 40.26 -4.56 16.42
C SER A 22 39.91 -4.33 17.89
N ALA A 23 39.42 -5.38 18.55
CA ALA A 23 39.11 -5.36 19.98
C ALA A 23 40.33 -5.01 20.85
N GLY A 24 41.53 -5.40 20.41
CA GLY A 24 42.80 -5.11 21.10
C GLY A 24 43.33 -3.70 20.85
N GLY A 25 42.90 -3.03 19.77
CA GLY A 25 43.35 -1.67 19.43
C GLY A 25 44.74 -1.63 18.82
N ASP A 26 45.16 -2.74 18.20
CA ASP A 26 46.46 -2.83 17.53
C ASP A 26 46.47 -1.87 16.32
N PRO A 27 47.38 -0.88 16.26
CA PRO A 27 47.36 0.13 15.21
C PRO A 27 47.59 -0.46 13.81
N HIS A 28 48.41 -1.51 13.69
CA HIS A 28 48.73 -2.11 12.39
C HIS A 28 47.52 -2.86 11.82
N ARG A 29 46.89 -3.71 12.63
CA ARG A 29 45.63 -4.38 12.27
C ARG A 29 44.51 -3.38 12.02
N ASN A 30 44.43 -2.31 12.80
CA ASN A 30 43.42 -1.29 12.59
C ASN A 30 43.60 -0.57 11.24
N ALA A 31 44.84 -0.26 10.85
CA ALA A 31 45.13 0.29 9.53
C ALA A 31 44.78 -0.69 8.40
N GLU A 32 45.04 -1.98 8.58
CA GLU A 32 44.66 -3.03 7.62
C GLU A 32 43.13 -3.15 7.46
N ILE A 33 42.38 -3.09 8.58
CA ILE A 33 40.91 -3.12 8.57
C ILE A 33 40.36 -1.86 7.89
N ASP A 34 40.90 -0.69 8.23
CA ASP A 34 40.44 0.59 7.68
C ASP A 34 40.68 0.66 6.16
N ALA A 35 41.81 0.13 5.68
CA ALA A 35 42.11 0.02 4.24
C ALA A 35 41.15 -0.90 3.46
N GLN A 36 40.42 -1.78 4.15
CA GLN A 36 39.42 -2.68 3.57
C GLN A 36 37.99 -2.13 3.65
N ARG A 37 37.79 -0.97 4.31
CA ARG A 37 36.47 -0.34 4.39
C ARG A 37 36.06 0.16 3.02
N LEU A 38 34.82 -0.17 2.67
CA LEU A 38 34.21 0.24 1.43
C LEU A 38 33.76 1.69 1.52
N THR A 39 33.74 2.37 0.38
CA THR A 39 33.09 3.68 0.29
C THR A 39 31.59 3.56 0.58
N PRO A 40 30.92 4.64 1.04
CA PRO A 40 29.47 4.63 1.22
C PRO A 40 28.71 4.14 -0.01
N GLU A 41 29.15 4.53 -1.20
CA GLU A 41 28.54 4.14 -2.48
C GLU A 41 28.66 2.64 -2.74
N GLU A 42 29.82 2.04 -2.48
CA GLU A 42 30.04 0.59 -2.58
C GLU A 42 29.21 -0.20 -1.55
N VAL A 43 29.08 0.34 -0.32
CA VAL A 43 28.22 -0.27 0.72
C VAL A 43 26.77 -0.32 0.26
N ILE A 44 26.23 0.79 -0.27
CA ILE A 44 24.85 0.86 -0.78
C ILE A 44 24.67 -0.05 -2.00
N ALA A 45 25.67 -0.14 -2.88
CA ALA A 45 25.60 -1.03 -4.06
C ALA A 45 25.57 -2.52 -3.68
N LEU A 46 26.27 -2.91 -2.61
CA LEU A 46 26.30 -4.30 -2.12
C LEU A 46 25.09 -4.66 -1.27
N GLU A 47 24.62 -3.73 -0.42
CA GLU A 47 23.53 -3.92 0.53
C GLU A 47 22.55 -2.73 0.46
N PRO A 48 21.78 -2.60 -0.64
CA PRO A 48 20.82 -1.52 -0.78
C PRO A 48 19.72 -1.63 0.29
N PRO A 49 19.32 -0.51 0.93
CA PRO A 49 18.23 -0.52 1.90
C PRO A 49 16.91 -0.96 1.26
N ASP A 50 16.15 -1.84 1.90
CA ASP A 50 14.77 -2.16 1.50
C ASP A 50 13.83 -1.15 2.18
N VAL A 51 13.63 0.00 1.51
CA VAL A 51 12.84 1.13 2.02
C VAL A 51 11.45 0.70 2.49
N CYS A 52 10.78 -0.18 1.74
CA CYS A 52 9.45 -0.67 2.10
C CYS A 52 9.49 -1.56 3.36
N TYR A 53 10.46 -2.47 3.45
CA TYR A 53 10.61 -3.33 4.63
C TYR A 53 10.94 -2.50 5.88
N ASP A 54 11.87 -1.56 5.77
CA ASP A 54 12.30 -0.71 6.88
C ASP A 54 11.15 0.16 7.41
N GLU A 55 10.32 0.74 6.53
CA GLU A 55 9.13 1.50 6.94
C GLU A 55 8.11 0.62 7.68
N ASN A 56 7.82 -0.58 7.15
CA ASN A 56 6.89 -1.51 7.82
C ASN A 56 7.43 -1.97 9.17
N LEU A 57 8.75 -2.19 9.28
CA LEU A 57 9.39 -2.57 10.54
C LEU A 57 9.24 -1.45 11.57
N LEU A 58 9.54 -0.20 11.19
CA LEU A 58 9.38 0.97 12.04
C LEU A 58 7.92 1.16 12.50
N GLU A 59 6.94 1.01 11.60
CA GLU A 59 5.51 1.05 11.94
C GLU A 59 5.13 -0.05 12.95
N SER A 60 5.61 -1.29 12.72
CA SER A 60 5.29 -2.45 13.57
C SER A 60 5.94 -2.38 14.96
N MET A 61 7.11 -1.74 15.06
CA MET A 61 7.81 -1.52 16.31
C MET A 61 7.20 -0.38 17.14
N GLY A 62 6.20 0.33 16.59
CA GLY A 62 5.48 1.40 17.27
C GLY A 62 6.43 2.42 17.87
N CYS A 63 7.49 2.78 17.12
CA CYS A 63 8.74 3.33 17.65
C CYS A 63 8.50 4.40 18.73
N ALA A 64 8.58 3.97 19.99
CA ALA A 64 8.90 4.87 21.07
C ALA A 64 10.27 5.46 20.72
N VAL A 65 10.33 6.78 20.55
CA VAL A 65 11.61 7.49 20.49
C VAL A 65 12.43 7.00 21.68
N PRO A 66 13.65 6.48 21.47
CA PRO A 66 14.48 6.04 22.59
C PRO A 66 14.55 7.17 23.60
N ASP A 67 14.11 6.92 24.83
CA ASP A 67 14.14 7.92 25.88
C ASP A 67 15.60 8.36 26.08
N ARG A 68 15.86 9.58 25.63
CA ARG A 68 17.22 10.16 25.54
C ARG A 68 17.79 10.50 26.92
N SER A 69 16.99 10.35 27.99
CA SER A 69 17.43 10.47 29.38
C SER A 69 18.01 9.17 29.97
N GLN A 70 17.91 8.05 29.24
CA GLN A 70 18.44 6.76 29.68
C GLN A 70 19.90 6.55 29.24
N GLY A 71 20.59 5.57 29.86
CA GLY A 71 21.97 5.26 29.50
C GLY A 71 22.13 4.72 28.07
N LEU A 72 23.36 4.78 27.56
CA LEU A 72 23.74 4.43 26.19
C LEU A 72 23.27 3.03 25.77
N TYR A 73 23.15 2.10 26.73
CA TYR A 73 22.75 0.71 26.52
C TYR A 73 21.33 0.38 26.98
N ALA A 74 20.57 1.34 27.50
CA ALA A 74 19.24 1.09 28.07
C ALA A 74 18.30 0.39 27.07
N ALA A 75 18.26 0.86 25.82
CA ALA A 75 17.46 0.24 24.77
C ALA A 75 17.84 -1.24 24.51
N CYS A 76 19.13 -1.59 24.60
CA CYS A 76 19.59 -2.97 24.47
C CYS A 76 19.22 -3.85 25.67
N LEU A 77 19.07 -3.24 26.85
CA LEU A 77 18.89 -3.94 28.13
C LEU A 77 17.43 -4.09 28.54
N ASN A 78 16.55 -3.17 28.13
CA ASN A 78 15.12 -3.15 28.44
C ASN A 78 14.36 -4.37 27.87
N SER A 79 14.81 -4.90 26.73
CA SER A 79 14.19 -6.06 26.05
C SER A 79 15.14 -7.25 25.95
N ARG A 80 16.12 -7.35 26.86
CA ARG A 80 17.20 -8.34 26.76
C ARG A 80 16.68 -9.76 26.96
N HIS A 81 17.08 -10.64 26.06
CA HIS A 81 16.81 -12.09 26.11
C HIS A 81 18.03 -12.92 25.67
N ILE A 82 19.15 -12.26 25.40
CA ILE A 82 20.40 -12.88 24.96
C ILE A 82 21.57 -12.42 25.84
N PHE A 83 22.57 -13.27 25.96
CA PHE A 83 23.88 -12.96 26.55
C PHE A 83 25.00 -13.54 25.69
N HIS A 84 26.21 -13.11 25.94
CA HIS A 84 27.42 -13.63 25.33
C HIS A 84 28.47 -13.91 26.40
N ILE A 85 29.05 -15.12 26.37
CA ILE A 85 30.20 -15.50 27.20
C ILE A 85 31.38 -15.73 26.27
N ASP A 86 32.49 -15.01 26.50
CA ASP A 86 33.71 -15.20 25.71
C ASP A 86 34.57 -16.38 26.23
N PRO A 87 35.59 -16.84 25.46
CA PRO A 87 36.43 -17.97 25.87
C PRO A 87 37.19 -17.77 27.20
N TYR A 88 37.26 -16.55 27.73
CA TYR A 88 37.90 -16.23 28.99
C TYR A 88 36.91 -16.27 30.17
N GLY A 89 35.65 -16.63 29.94
CA GLY A 89 34.60 -16.67 30.95
C GLY A 89 33.98 -15.30 31.25
N MET A 90 34.18 -14.31 30.37
CA MET A 90 33.60 -12.98 30.55
C MET A 90 32.21 -12.91 29.91
N MET A 91 31.21 -12.63 30.72
CA MET A 91 29.80 -12.51 30.32
C MET A 91 29.42 -11.05 30.04
N SER A 92 28.60 -10.84 29.01
CA SER A 92 28.01 -9.54 28.63
C SER A 92 26.68 -9.73 27.90
N PHE A 93 25.98 -8.64 27.58
CA PHE A 93 24.71 -8.67 26.84
C PHE A 93 24.86 -8.59 25.31
N CYS A 94 26.08 -8.39 24.79
CA CYS A 94 26.36 -8.30 23.35
C CYS A 94 27.80 -8.72 23.06
N SER A 95 28.01 -9.50 22.00
CA SER A 95 29.33 -10.02 21.61
C SER A 95 30.36 -8.93 21.26
N LEU A 96 29.90 -7.74 20.85
CA LEU A 96 30.73 -6.57 20.54
C LEU A 96 31.20 -5.79 21.77
N ILE A 97 30.66 -6.07 22.96
CA ILE A 97 31.14 -5.43 24.19
C ILE A 97 32.53 -5.96 24.48
N LYS A 98 33.57 -5.14 24.25
CA LYS A 98 34.98 -5.46 24.55
C LYS A 98 35.55 -4.67 25.72
N ASP A 99 34.81 -3.68 26.24
CA ASP A 99 35.20 -2.93 27.43
C ASP A 99 35.14 -3.84 28.68
N PRO A 100 36.26 -4.05 29.40
CA PRO A 100 36.28 -4.86 30.62
C PRO A 100 35.31 -4.37 31.69
N ARG A 101 35.00 -3.06 31.74
CA ARG A 101 34.07 -2.47 32.71
C ARG A 101 32.63 -2.94 32.52
N LEU A 102 32.28 -3.41 31.32
CA LEU A 102 30.93 -3.84 30.95
C LEU A 102 30.81 -5.36 30.87
N ARG A 103 31.75 -6.09 31.50
CA ARG A 103 31.84 -7.55 31.45
C ARG A 103 31.94 -8.15 32.84
N TYR A 104 31.19 -9.22 33.06
CA TYR A 104 31.17 -9.95 34.32
C TYR A 104 32.06 -11.20 34.26
N ASP A 105 32.95 -11.38 35.24
CA ASP A 105 33.83 -12.57 35.30
C ASP A 105 33.12 -13.74 36.00
N LEU A 106 32.64 -14.71 35.21
CA LEU A 106 31.96 -15.89 35.73
C LEU A 106 32.87 -16.82 36.55
N ARG A 107 34.19 -16.64 36.50
CA ARG A 107 35.11 -17.42 37.35
C ARG A 107 35.16 -16.88 38.77
N LYS A 108 34.64 -15.66 38.99
CA LYS A 108 34.64 -14.96 40.29
C LYS A 108 33.24 -14.84 40.91
N GLY A 109 32.20 -15.37 40.27
CA GLY A 109 30.84 -15.34 40.80
C GLY A 109 29.87 -16.18 39.96
N THR A 110 28.57 -16.04 40.20
CA THR A 110 27.55 -16.90 39.55
C THR A 110 26.93 -16.26 38.32
N PHE A 111 26.38 -17.09 37.43
CA PHE A 111 25.59 -16.63 36.28
C PHE A 111 24.40 -15.75 36.71
N ALA A 112 23.68 -16.13 37.76
CA ALA A 112 22.55 -15.35 38.29
C ALA A 112 22.97 -13.94 38.69
N GLN A 113 24.12 -13.79 39.35
CA GLN A 113 24.67 -12.46 39.68
C GLN A 113 25.00 -11.65 38.42
N GLY A 114 25.57 -12.29 37.39
CA GLY A 114 25.84 -11.65 36.10
C GLY A 114 24.56 -11.19 35.37
N TRP A 115 23.57 -12.07 35.31
CA TRP A 115 22.35 -11.89 34.50
C TRP A 115 21.27 -11.00 35.16
N GLU A 116 21.07 -11.17 36.46
CA GLU A 116 19.98 -10.53 37.20
C GLU A 116 20.42 -9.23 37.90
N LYS A 117 21.73 -9.04 38.12
CA LYS A 117 22.24 -7.85 38.84
C LYS A 117 23.21 -7.03 38.00
N PHE A 118 24.31 -7.64 37.55
CA PHE A 118 25.37 -6.90 36.85
C PHE A 118 24.88 -6.31 35.52
N ILE A 119 24.37 -7.13 34.61
CA ILE A 119 23.91 -6.64 33.29
C ILE A 119 22.81 -5.57 33.41
N PRO A 120 21.77 -5.73 34.24
CA PRO A 120 20.77 -4.68 34.47
C PRO A 120 21.34 -3.36 34.97
N SER A 121 22.35 -3.41 35.85
CA SER A 121 22.98 -2.20 36.39
C SER A 121 23.66 -1.34 35.32
N LEU A 122 23.95 -1.91 34.14
CA LEU A 122 24.55 -1.19 33.01
C LEU A 122 23.53 -0.32 32.25
N ALA A 123 22.24 -0.37 32.56
CA ALA A 123 21.21 0.44 31.90
C ALA A 123 21.42 1.95 32.06
N GLU A 124 22.05 2.37 33.17
CA GLU A 124 22.35 3.78 33.44
C GLU A 124 23.71 4.22 32.88
N PHE A 125 24.48 3.31 32.28
CA PHE A 125 25.83 3.58 31.79
C PHE A 125 25.81 4.68 30.72
N GLY A 126 26.50 5.80 30.98
CA GLY A 126 26.60 6.92 30.05
C GLY A 126 25.33 7.79 29.94
N SER A 127 24.40 7.70 30.90
CA SER A 127 23.15 8.50 30.96
C SER A 127 23.37 10.02 30.99
N SER A 128 24.56 10.48 31.39
CA SER A 128 24.92 11.91 31.48
C SER A 128 26.10 12.29 30.56
N ASP A 129 26.34 11.53 29.50
CA ASP A 129 27.47 11.79 28.59
C ASP A 129 27.18 12.99 27.67
N GLY A 130 27.90 14.10 27.90
CA GLY A 130 27.73 15.34 27.14
C GLY A 130 28.17 15.25 25.68
N GLU A 131 29.13 14.37 25.35
CA GLU A 131 29.55 14.14 23.95
C GLU A 131 28.43 13.45 23.19
N TYR A 132 27.82 12.41 23.77
CA TYR A 132 26.68 11.74 23.15
C TYR A 132 25.49 12.71 23.01
N ALA A 133 25.14 13.44 24.07
CA ALA A 133 24.00 14.34 24.07
C ALA A 133 24.12 15.45 23.00
N SER A 134 25.32 15.97 22.77
CA SER A 134 25.59 17.00 21.75
C SER A 134 25.80 16.46 20.33
N THR A 135 25.99 15.15 20.16
CA THR A 135 26.25 14.52 18.86
C THR A 135 25.19 13.47 18.49
N CYS A 136 25.47 12.18 18.68
CA CYS A 136 24.60 11.08 18.26
C CYS A 136 23.23 11.08 18.96
N GLY A 137 23.15 11.55 20.20
CA GLY A 137 21.91 11.67 20.97
C GLY A 137 20.99 12.79 20.48
N ALA A 138 21.54 13.84 19.86
CA ALA A 138 20.76 14.92 19.22
C ALA A 138 20.43 14.63 17.75
N CYS A 139 21.08 13.65 17.13
CA CYS A 139 20.97 13.37 15.69
C CYS A 139 19.58 12.87 15.28
N GLU A 140 18.98 13.53 14.29
CA GLU A 140 17.65 13.17 13.75
C GLU A 140 17.67 11.85 12.97
N LYS A 141 18.82 11.48 12.40
CA LYS A 141 19.02 10.23 11.62
C LYS A 141 19.20 8.99 12.50
N ARG A 142 18.99 9.10 13.81
CA ARG A 142 19.29 8.02 14.77
C ARG A 142 18.52 6.74 14.51
N THR A 143 17.30 6.83 13.98
CA THR A 143 16.39 5.72 13.68
C THR A 143 16.88 4.83 12.54
N VAL A 144 17.59 5.40 11.57
CA VAL A 144 18.17 4.69 10.41
C VAL A 144 19.68 4.43 10.58
N CYS A 145 20.30 5.06 11.58
CA CYS A 145 21.73 4.93 11.84
C CYS A 145 22.06 3.60 12.53
N ARG A 146 22.98 2.84 11.91
CA ARG A 146 23.51 1.59 12.47
C ARG A 146 24.57 1.79 13.57
N MET A 147 24.80 3.03 14.00
CA MET A 147 25.71 3.34 15.10
C MET A 147 25.22 2.71 16.41
N CYS A 148 26.15 2.08 17.14
CA CYS A 148 25.91 1.65 18.52
C CYS A 148 27.12 2.00 19.40
N PRO A 149 26.91 2.18 20.73
CA PRO A 149 28.00 2.57 21.62
C PRO A 149 29.16 1.56 21.66
N SER A 150 28.87 0.27 21.47
CA SER A 150 29.90 -0.77 21.34
C SER A 150 30.80 -0.57 20.12
N TYR A 151 30.24 -0.12 19.00
CA TYR A 151 31.02 0.22 17.81
C TYR A 151 31.90 1.44 18.11
N SER A 152 31.34 2.50 18.69
CA SER A 152 32.10 3.69 19.10
C SER A 152 33.29 3.34 19.99
N PHE A 153 33.12 2.40 20.93
CA PHE A 153 34.23 1.91 21.75
C PHE A 153 35.29 1.15 20.96
N LEU A 154 34.91 0.36 19.96
CA LEU A 154 35.85 -0.34 19.10
C LEU A 154 36.71 0.65 18.29
N GLU A 155 36.12 1.75 17.82
CA GLU A 155 36.83 2.79 17.06
C GLU A 155 37.68 3.71 17.92
N HIS A 156 37.09 4.25 18.99
CA HIS A 156 37.63 5.40 19.70
C HIS A 156 37.97 5.12 21.16
N ARG A 157 37.69 3.90 21.65
CA ARG A 157 37.74 3.55 23.09
C ARG A 157 36.84 4.42 23.98
N ARG A 158 35.85 5.07 23.37
CA ARG A 158 34.85 5.92 24.00
C ARG A 158 33.46 5.54 23.46
N HIS A 159 32.52 5.26 24.36
CA HIS A 159 31.19 4.76 24.00
C HIS A 159 30.27 5.81 23.39
N ALA A 160 30.51 7.08 23.70
CA ALA A 160 29.73 8.22 23.21
C ALA A 160 30.26 8.80 21.90
N ALA A 161 31.45 8.40 21.47
CA ALA A 161 32.13 9.03 20.35
C ALA A 161 31.42 8.72 19.02
N LYS A 162 31.23 9.76 18.22
CA LYS A 162 30.76 9.64 16.83
C LYS A 162 31.84 9.00 15.96
N ILE A 163 31.43 8.09 15.07
CA ILE A 163 32.28 7.51 14.03
C ILE A 163 31.89 8.14 12.68
N ASP A 164 32.77 8.99 12.14
CA ASP A 164 32.48 9.73 10.91
C ASP A 164 32.24 8.82 9.69
N TYR A 165 32.91 7.66 9.63
CA TYR A 165 32.67 6.66 8.59
C TYR A 165 31.21 6.18 8.56
N VAL A 166 30.64 5.82 9.71
CA VAL A 166 29.24 5.38 9.81
C VAL A 166 28.27 6.51 9.50
N CYS A 167 28.61 7.75 9.86
CA CYS A 167 27.81 8.92 9.50
C CYS A 167 27.74 9.12 7.99
N ARG A 168 28.87 9.02 7.27
CA ARG A 168 28.89 9.11 5.80
C ARG A 168 28.03 8.02 5.14
N ILE A 169 28.04 6.80 5.69
CA ILE A 169 27.17 5.71 5.22
C ILE A 169 25.70 6.02 5.50
N THR A 170 25.38 6.50 6.71
CA THR A 170 24.01 6.88 7.08
C THR A 170 23.49 7.97 6.13
N ASP A 171 24.34 8.94 5.77
CA ASP A 171 23.99 9.97 4.79
C ASP A 171 23.76 9.40 3.39
N ALA A 172 24.54 8.40 2.98
CA ALA A 172 24.33 7.70 1.70
C ALA A 172 23.04 6.87 1.69
N VAL A 173 22.70 6.21 2.80
CA VAL A 173 21.42 5.49 2.99
C VAL A 173 20.24 6.44 2.84
N GLU A 174 20.29 7.62 3.49
CA GLU A 174 19.21 8.60 3.38
C GLU A 174 19.09 9.17 1.95
N ARG A 175 20.21 9.51 1.30
CA ARG A 175 20.19 9.93 -0.11
C ARG A 175 19.60 8.85 -1.03
N TYR A 176 19.98 7.59 -0.81
CA TYR A 176 19.40 6.47 -1.54
C TYR A 176 17.90 6.38 -1.31
N ARG A 177 17.46 6.46 -0.05
CA ARG A 177 16.05 6.39 0.33
C ARG A 177 15.23 7.51 -0.31
N GLU A 178 15.71 8.75 -0.25
CA GLU A 178 15.06 9.91 -0.88
C GLU A 178 14.94 9.72 -2.39
N ASN A 179 16.02 9.31 -3.06
CA ASN A 179 16.02 9.02 -4.49
C ASN A 179 15.07 7.87 -4.84
N TRP A 180 15.06 6.82 -4.02
CA TRP A 180 14.17 5.68 -4.20
C TRP A 180 12.71 6.11 -4.09
N LEU A 181 12.33 6.85 -3.03
CA LEU A 181 10.96 7.35 -2.86
C LEU A 181 10.52 8.23 -4.04
N GLN A 182 11.40 9.08 -4.57
CA GLN A 182 11.10 9.94 -5.72
C GLN A 182 10.88 9.15 -7.02
N ASN A 183 11.60 8.05 -7.23
CA ASN A 183 11.59 7.33 -8.50
C ASN A 183 10.76 6.04 -8.48
N HIS A 184 10.55 5.43 -7.32
CA HIS A 184 9.97 4.09 -7.18
C HIS A 184 8.60 4.07 -6.49
N ARG A 185 8.14 5.21 -5.96
CA ARG A 185 6.84 5.35 -5.30
C ARG A 185 5.95 6.35 -6.03
N ARG A 186 4.70 5.99 -6.25
CA ARG A 186 3.65 6.88 -6.77
C ARG A 186 2.40 6.74 -5.91
N TYR A 187 1.64 7.81 -5.81
CA TYR A 187 0.34 7.81 -5.15
C TYR A 187 -0.76 8.08 -6.17
N PHE A 188 -1.85 7.33 -6.06
CA PHE A 188 -3.04 7.52 -6.89
C PHE A 188 -4.28 7.68 -6.01
N SER A 189 -5.20 8.56 -6.40
CA SER A 189 -6.51 8.70 -5.77
C SER A 189 -7.57 8.06 -6.64
N LEU A 190 -8.25 7.03 -6.14
CA LEU A 190 -9.33 6.35 -6.87
C LEU A 190 -10.40 5.89 -5.89
N GLY A 191 -11.68 6.17 -6.18
CA GLY A 191 -12.77 5.57 -5.39
C GLY A 191 -12.77 5.95 -3.91
N GLY A 192 -12.20 7.10 -3.54
CA GLY A 192 -12.01 7.50 -2.13
C GLY A 192 -10.89 6.75 -1.41
N PHE A 193 -10.02 6.05 -2.15
CA PHE A 193 -8.79 5.44 -1.64
C PHE A 193 -7.56 6.24 -2.04
N SER A 194 -6.54 6.21 -1.17
CA SER A 194 -5.17 6.60 -1.52
C SER A 194 -4.35 5.34 -1.77
N ILE A 195 -3.96 5.12 -3.02
CA ILE A 195 -3.21 3.95 -3.46
C ILE A 195 -1.73 4.31 -3.52
N GLN A 196 -0.95 3.83 -2.56
CA GLN A 196 0.52 3.83 -2.63
C GLN A 196 0.97 2.69 -3.54
N VAL A 197 1.70 3.00 -4.61
CA VAL A 197 2.30 2.02 -5.51
C VAL A 197 3.81 2.11 -5.43
N ASP A 198 4.42 1.02 -4.98
CA ASP A 198 5.86 0.85 -4.84
C ASP A 198 6.36 -0.18 -5.86
N SER A 199 7.48 0.09 -6.54
CA SER A 199 8.05 -0.81 -7.54
C SER A 199 9.56 -0.95 -7.37
N ASP A 200 10.11 -2.16 -7.47
CA ASP A 200 11.57 -2.35 -7.49
C ASP A 200 12.25 -1.81 -8.77
N GLN A 201 11.47 -1.53 -9.81
CA GLN A 201 11.90 -0.74 -10.97
C GLN A 201 11.38 0.70 -10.91
N PRO A 202 12.16 1.71 -11.35
CA PRO A 202 11.75 3.11 -11.30
C PRO A 202 10.62 3.43 -12.29
N PHE A 203 9.73 4.34 -11.90
CA PHE A 203 8.71 4.93 -12.75
C PHE A 203 9.32 6.02 -13.65
N THR A 204 9.16 5.85 -14.96
CA THR A 204 9.50 6.83 -15.99
C THR A 204 8.23 7.40 -16.63
N ALA A 205 8.38 8.41 -17.49
CA ALA A 205 7.28 8.96 -18.30
C ALA A 205 6.62 7.91 -19.23
N GLU A 206 7.28 6.77 -19.44
CA GLU A 206 6.78 5.68 -20.27
C GLU A 206 6.29 4.49 -19.46
N SER A 207 6.30 4.53 -18.12
CA SER A 207 5.87 3.38 -17.32
C SER A 207 4.37 3.14 -17.38
N LEU A 208 3.56 4.20 -17.35
CA LEU A 208 2.11 4.15 -17.25
C LEU A 208 1.47 4.95 -18.39
N ASP A 209 0.29 4.51 -18.82
CA ASP A 209 -0.52 5.23 -19.79
C ASP A 209 -1.01 6.57 -19.21
N LYS A 210 -1.16 7.59 -20.08
CA LYS A 210 -1.59 8.94 -19.69
C LYS A 210 -2.94 8.99 -18.97
N ARG A 211 -3.78 7.95 -19.09
CA ARG A 211 -5.07 7.85 -18.35
C ARG A 211 -4.91 7.93 -16.83
N PHE A 212 -3.72 7.61 -16.30
CA PHE A 212 -3.44 7.67 -14.88
C PHE A 212 -3.07 9.07 -14.39
N GLU A 213 -2.68 9.99 -15.29
CA GLU A 213 -2.25 11.34 -14.92
C GLU A 213 -3.28 12.09 -14.05
N PRO A 214 -4.59 12.09 -14.36
CA PRO A 214 -5.58 12.76 -13.51
C PRO A 214 -5.71 12.15 -12.11
N PHE A 215 -5.29 10.89 -11.94
CA PHE A 215 -5.42 10.16 -10.67
C PHE A 215 -4.16 10.28 -9.83
N LEU A 216 -3.04 10.81 -10.34
CA LEU A 216 -1.83 11.03 -9.55
C LEU A 216 -2.12 12.01 -8.40
N ALA A 217 -1.60 11.68 -7.22
CA ALA A 217 -1.77 12.50 -6.02
C ALA A 217 -0.40 12.80 -5.39
N ASP A 218 -0.24 14.00 -4.85
CA ASP A 218 0.97 14.39 -4.10
C ASP A 218 0.89 13.97 -2.61
N ARG A 219 -0.30 13.57 -2.14
CA ARG A 219 -0.59 13.32 -0.73
C ARG A 219 -1.47 12.09 -0.53
N LYS A 220 -1.37 11.50 0.67
CA LYS A 220 -2.21 10.39 1.12
C LYS A 220 -3.59 10.92 1.53
N GLU A 221 -4.53 10.99 0.59
CA GLU A 221 -5.91 11.40 0.86
C GLU A 221 -6.90 10.26 0.59
N GLY A 222 -7.73 9.95 1.60
CA GLY A 222 -8.67 8.83 1.55
C GLY A 222 -8.15 7.59 2.26
N GLU A 223 -8.86 6.48 2.09
CA GLU A 223 -8.56 5.22 2.76
C GLU A 223 -7.29 4.56 2.16
N PRO A 224 -6.29 4.16 2.98
CA PRO A 224 -5.00 3.75 2.46
C PRO A 224 -5.02 2.35 1.85
N LEU A 225 -4.49 2.23 0.64
CA LEU A 225 -4.16 0.98 -0.04
C LEU A 225 -2.67 0.96 -0.38
N GLN A 226 -2.05 -0.21 -0.28
CA GLN A 226 -0.63 -0.41 -0.60
C GLN A 226 -0.49 -1.50 -1.65
N LEU A 227 0.19 -1.18 -2.74
CA LEU A 227 0.54 -2.09 -3.82
C LEU A 227 2.05 -2.08 -4.01
N GLN A 228 2.70 -3.21 -3.74
CA GLN A 228 4.12 -3.41 -4.03
C GLN A 228 4.29 -4.32 -5.25
N ILE A 229 5.09 -3.89 -6.21
CA ILE A 229 5.39 -4.60 -7.44
C ILE A 229 6.83 -5.06 -7.40
N ARG A 230 7.06 -6.34 -7.71
CA ARG A 230 8.38 -6.96 -7.81
C ARG A 230 8.53 -7.63 -9.17
N HIS A 231 9.71 -7.52 -9.77
CA HIS A 231 9.99 -8.10 -11.10
C HIS A 231 10.78 -9.42 -11.02
N GLU A 232 10.58 -10.15 -9.93
CA GLU A 232 11.13 -11.49 -9.70
C GLU A 232 10.09 -12.36 -9.01
N LEU A 233 9.90 -13.60 -9.50
CA LEU A 233 8.97 -14.54 -8.85
C LEU A 233 9.56 -15.08 -7.54
N PRO A 234 8.74 -15.19 -6.48
CA PRO A 234 9.17 -15.78 -5.23
C PRO A 234 9.22 -17.30 -5.39
N LYS A 235 10.16 -17.94 -4.69
CA LYS A 235 10.18 -19.40 -4.53
C LYS A 235 9.19 -19.79 -3.44
N ILE A 236 7.95 -20.10 -3.84
CA ILE A 236 6.89 -20.54 -2.93
C ILE A 236 6.60 -22.02 -3.20
N SER A 237 6.72 -22.85 -2.16
CA SER A 237 6.36 -24.26 -2.24
C SER A 237 4.84 -24.47 -2.19
N ASN A 238 4.36 -25.60 -2.69
CA ASN A 238 2.92 -25.89 -2.73
C ASN A 238 2.26 -25.90 -1.34
N SER A 239 2.99 -26.30 -0.29
CA SER A 239 2.50 -26.28 1.10
C SER A 239 2.32 -24.87 1.66
N GLU A 240 2.97 -23.85 1.06
CA GLU A 240 2.88 -22.46 1.50
C GLU A 240 1.71 -21.69 0.87
N LEU A 241 1.07 -22.25 -0.18
CA LEU A 241 0.00 -21.59 -0.93
C LEU A 241 -1.30 -21.47 -0.13
N GLY A 242 -1.62 -22.45 0.70
CA GLY A 242 -2.87 -22.51 1.47
C GLY A 242 -3.96 -23.34 0.79
N GLU A 243 -5.22 -23.11 1.19
CA GLU A 243 -6.38 -23.83 0.68
C GLU A 243 -6.79 -23.32 -0.70
N LEU A 244 -6.92 -24.19 -1.70
CA LEU A 244 -7.35 -23.80 -3.05
C LEU A 244 -8.86 -23.54 -3.10
N ILE A 245 -9.26 -22.33 -3.48
CA ILE A 245 -10.67 -21.90 -3.54
C ILE A 245 -11.17 -21.74 -4.99
N TYR A 246 -10.27 -21.43 -5.92
CA TYR A 246 -10.59 -21.22 -7.34
C TYR A 246 -9.43 -21.70 -8.20
N ASP A 247 -9.72 -22.45 -9.27
CA ASP A 247 -8.72 -22.92 -10.25
C ASP A 247 -9.37 -22.97 -11.63
N GLN A 248 -9.25 -21.87 -12.39
CA GLN A 248 -9.69 -21.77 -13.78
C GLN A 248 -8.75 -20.82 -14.53
N PRO A 249 -8.28 -21.16 -15.75
CA PRO A 249 -7.34 -20.32 -16.46
C PRO A 249 -7.83 -18.86 -16.63
N PRO A 250 -6.96 -17.86 -16.44
CA PRO A 250 -5.54 -17.97 -16.07
C PRO A 250 -5.29 -17.95 -14.55
N TRP A 251 -6.30 -18.06 -13.70
CA TRP A 251 -6.21 -17.75 -12.27
C TRP A 251 -6.36 -18.96 -11.34
N ARG A 252 -5.53 -18.98 -10.30
CA ARG A 252 -5.71 -19.82 -9.12
C ARG A 252 -5.76 -18.93 -7.90
N VAL A 253 -6.73 -19.17 -7.01
CA VAL A 253 -6.89 -18.40 -5.77
C VAL A 253 -6.79 -19.35 -4.59
N PHE A 254 -5.91 -19.01 -3.67
CA PHE A 254 -5.68 -19.73 -2.44
C PHE A 254 -6.00 -18.85 -1.23
N LYS A 255 -6.55 -19.47 -0.20
CA LYS A 255 -6.88 -18.84 1.08
C LYS A 255 -5.87 -19.25 2.14
N LYS A 256 -5.43 -18.27 2.93
CA LYS A 256 -4.59 -18.45 4.12
C LYS A 256 -5.27 -17.80 5.33
N PRO A 257 -4.92 -18.19 6.57
CA PRO A 257 -5.46 -17.55 7.77
C PRO A 257 -5.27 -16.03 7.79
N ASN A 258 -4.17 -15.53 7.22
CA ASN A 258 -3.79 -14.12 7.23
C ASN A 258 -3.97 -13.41 5.88
N GLY A 259 -4.59 -14.02 4.87
CA GLY A 259 -4.75 -13.39 3.57
C GLY A 259 -5.01 -14.34 2.41
N TRP A 260 -4.62 -13.91 1.21
CA TRP A 260 -4.92 -14.58 -0.04
C TRP A 260 -3.68 -14.65 -0.93
N ILE A 261 -3.58 -15.72 -1.72
CA ILE A 261 -2.57 -15.83 -2.78
C ILE A 261 -3.29 -16.05 -4.11
N HIS A 262 -3.01 -15.21 -5.09
CA HIS A 262 -3.52 -15.37 -6.46
C HIS A 262 -2.34 -15.68 -7.38
N GLN A 263 -2.47 -16.71 -8.20
CA GLN A 263 -1.47 -17.05 -9.21
C GLN A 263 -2.06 -16.93 -10.60
N CYS A 264 -1.39 -16.16 -11.46
CA CYS A 264 -1.64 -16.15 -12.89
C CYS A 264 -0.76 -17.22 -13.52
N TYR A 265 -1.35 -18.14 -14.27
CA TYR A 265 -0.64 -19.20 -14.97
C TYR A 265 -1.09 -19.31 -16.42
N ILE A 266 -0.20 -19.83 -17.25
CA ILE A 266 -0.51 -20.31 -18.59
C ILE A 266 -0.19 -21.81 -18.64
N ASP A 267 -0.97 -22.54 -19.41
CA ASP A 267 -0.64 -23.92 -19.74
C ASP A 267 0.30 -23.89 -20.96
N ASP A 268 1.50 -24.43 -20.80
CA ASP A 268 2.58 -24.47 -21.80
C ASP A 268 3.02 -25.94 -21.94
N ASP A 269 2.63 -26.59 -23.04
CA ASP A 269 2.90 -28.01 -23.31
C ASP A 269 2.54 -28.99 -22.16
N GLY A 270 1.43 -28.71 -21.47
CA GLY A 270 0.94 -29.55 -20.35
C GLY A 270 1.60 -29.25 -19.00
N GLU A 271 2.57 -28.33 -18.97
CA GLU A 271 3.12 -27.78 -17.73
C GLU A 271 2.49 -26.42 -17.41
N ARG A 272 2.13 -26.23 -16.14
CA ARG A 272 1.61 -24.95 -15.65
C ARG A 272 2.76 -24.00 -15.38
N LYS A 273 2.90 -23.00 -16.23
CA LYS A 273 3.89 -21.94 -16.09
C LYS A 273 3.29 -20.77 -15.32
N ILE A 274 3.76 -20.55 -14.09
CA ILE A 274 3.37 -19.38 -13.30
C ILE A 274 3.99 -18.14 -13.90
N MET A 275 3.15 -17.17 -14.24
CA MET A 275 3.54 -15.88 -14.82
C MET A 275 3.56 -14.78 -13.77
N GLN A 276 2.64 -14.82 -12.82
CA GLN A 276 2.55 -13.84 -11.74
C GLN A 276 2.07 -14.51 -10.45
N THR A 277 2.53 -14.01 -9.31
CA THR A 277 2.00 -14.37 -7.99
C THR A 277 1.69 -13.09 -7.23
N ALA A 278 0.49 -12.98 -6.68
CA ALA A 278 0.10 -11.87 -5.84
C ALA A 278 -0.29 -12.36 -4.45
N VAL A 279 0.21 -11.67 -3.44
CA VAL A 279 -0.06 -11.93 -2.03
C VAL A 279 -0.84 -10.76 -1.48
N PHE A 280 -2.01 -11.03 -0.91
CA PHE A 280 -2.90 -10.03 -0.34
C PHE A 280 -3.11 -10.27 1.15
N ASN A 281 -3.30 -9.22 1.93
CA ASN A 281 -3.85 -9.35 3.28
C ASN A 281 -5.35 -9.70 3.23
N GLN A 282 -5.98 -9.94 4.39
CA GLN A 282 -7.37 -10.38 4.48
C GLN A 282 -8.38 -9.45 3.77
N THR A 283 -8.16 -8.12 3.80
CA THR A 283 -9.06 -7.11 3.22
C THR A 283 -8.62 -6.62 1.84
N TYR A 284 -7.58 -7.22 1.26
CA TYR A 284 -6.93 -6.78 0.02
C TYR A 284 -6.34 -5.35 0.06
N SER A 285 -6.31 -4.68 1.22
CA SER A 285 -5.75 -3.33 1.36
C SER A 285 -4.22 -3.27 1.23
N LYS A 286 -3.52 -4.40 1.43
CA LYS A 286 -2.09 -4.54 1.13
C LYS A 286 -1.90 -5.66 0.11
N ALA A 287 -1.24 -5.35 -0.99
CA ALA A 287 -0.94 -6.25 -2.09
C ALA A 287 0.57 -6.25 -2.39
N LYS A 288 1.15 -7.44 -2.56
CA LYS A 288 2.49 -7.61 -3.14
C LYS A 288 2.39 -8.50 -4.36
N ILE A 289 2.65 -7.94 -5.54
CA ILE A 289 2.59 -8.63 -6.83
C ILE A 289 4.00 -8.89 -7.34
N PHE A 290 4.26 -10.13 -7.67
CA PHE A 290 5.51 -10.61 -8.23
C PHE A 290 5.29 -11.00 -9.68
N ASN A 291 6.09 -10.43 -10.57
CA ASN A 291 6.07 -10.69 -12.00
C ASN A 291 7.25 -11.55 -12.38
N ARG A 292 7.03 -12.49 -13.30
CA ARG A 292 8.11 -13.20 -13.96
C ARG A 292 8.86 -12.23 -14.90
N SER A 293 10.18 -12.23 -14.80
CA SER A 293 11.06 -11.31 -15.52
C SER A 293 11.02 -11.48 -17.05
N ASP A 294 10.72 -12.69 -17.54
CA ASP A 294 10.56 -13.02 -18.97
C ASP A 294 9.12 -12.79 -19.49
N SER A 295 8.21 -12.25 -18.68
CA SER A 295 6.82 -12.08 -19.08
C SER A 295 6.62 -10.86 -19.98
N TYR A 296 5.80 -11.01 -21.04
CA TYR A 296 5.39 -9.89 -21.90
C TYR A 296 4.76 -8.73 -21.12
N LEU A 297 4.02 -9.04 -20.04
CA LEU A 297 3.41 -8.04 -19.16
C LEU A 297 4.45 -7.20 -18.41
N ALA A 298 5.60 -7.79 -18.03
CA ALA A 298 6.71 -7.08 -17.42
C ALA A 298 7.49 -6.20 -18.41
N ALA A 299 7.51 -6.57 -19.70
CA ALA A 299 8.22 -5.83 -20.75
C ALA A 299 7.39 -4.68 -21.37
N ARG A 300 6.12 -4.52 -20.97
CA ARG A 300 5.20 -3.58 -21.61
C ARG A 300 5.46 -2.14 -21.14
N THR A 301 5.73 -1.24 -22.09
CA THR A 301 5.74 0.20 -21.84
C THR A 301 4.32 0.78 -21.95
N LYS A 302 4.09 1.93 -21.33
CA LYS A 302 2.80 2.66 -21.27
C LYS A 302 1.65 1.76 -20.84
N ARG A 303 1.82 1.10 -19.69
CA ARG A 303 0.85 0.12 -19.18
C ARG A 303 -0.48 0.80 -18.85
N ASP A 304 -1.56 0.13 -19.19
CA ASP A 304 -2.94 0.49 -18.88
C ASP A 304 -3.43 -0.07 -17.53
N THR A 305 -2.56 -0.75 -16.79
CA THR A 305 -2.81 -1.32 -15.45
C THR A 305 -1.69 -1.01 -14.47
N LEU A 306 -2.04 -0.70 -13.22
CA LEU A 306 -1.08 -0.55 -12.12
C LEU A 306 -0.52 -1.90 -11.68
N THR A 307 -1.37 -2.92 -11.62
CA THR A 307 -1.11 -4.24 -11.04
C THR A 307 -0.25 -5.17 -11.91
N HIS A 308 0.03 -4.79 -13.17
CA HIS A 308 0.55 -5.70 -14.22
C HIS A 308 -0.37 -6.88 -14.56
N PHE A 309 -1.53 -6.99 -13.92
CA PHE A 309 -2.55 -7.93 -14.35
C PHE A 309 -3.15 -7.49 -15.69
N PRO A 310 -3.88 -8.39 -16.38
CA PRO A 310 -4.70 -8.02 -17.53
C PRO A 310 -5.73 -6.91 -17.20
N SER A 311 -6.12 -6.75 -15.94
CA SER A 311 -6.97 -5.66 -15.48
C SER A 311 -6.79 -5.40 -13.97
N ASP A 312 -6.68 -4.14 -13.58
CA ASP A 312 -6.66 -3.73 -12.16
C ASP A 312 -7.93 -4.13 -11.39
N LEU A 313 -9.02 -4.38 -12.11
CA LEU A 313 -10.28 -4.82 -11.51
C LEU A 313 -10.14 -6.14 -10.74
N LEU A 314 -9.18 -6.99 -11.11
CA LEU A 314 -8.94 -8.27 -10.40
C LEU A 314 -8.59 -8.04 -8.93
N TRP A 315 -7.87 -6.96 -8.64
CA TRP A 315 -7.57 -6.54 -7.27
C TRP A 315 -8.64 -5.58 -6.73
N LEU A 316 -8.95 -4.51 -7.46
CA LEU A 316 -9.83 -3.44 -6.96
C LEU A 316 -11.26 -3.90 -6.70
N SER A 317 -11.78 -4.90 -7.43
CA SER A 317 -13.10 -5.47 -7.13
C SER A 317 -13.15 -6.19 -5.79
N GLN A 318 -12.05 -6.81 -5.36
CA GLN A 318 -11.93 -7.44 -4.05
C GLN A 318 -11.84 -6.37 -2.96
N VAL A 319 -10.96 -5.37 -3.16
CA VAL A 319 -10.88 -4.22 -2.24
C VAL A 319 -12.25 -3.59 -2.03
N LEU A 320 -12.96 -3.26 -3.12
CA LEU A 320 -14.27 -2.62 -3.01
C LEU A 320 -15.27 -3.45 -2.21
N ALA A 321 -15.32 -4.78 -2.40
CA ALA A 321 -16.21 -5.65 -1.63
C ALA A 321 -15.92 -5.60 -0.12
N HIS A 322 -14.65 -5.52 0.28
CA HIS A 322 -14.26 -5.35 1.69
C HIS A 322 -14.50 -3.94 2.24
N HIS A 323 -14.65 -2.95 1.36
CA HIS A 323 -14.68 -1.53 1.70
C HIS A 323 -15.99 -0.85 1.24
N GLN A 324 -17.11 -1.59 1.32
CA GLN A 324 -18.48 -1.14 1.05
C GLN A 324 -18.66 -0.49 -0.32
N GLY A 325 -18.12 -1.12 -1.36
CA GLY A 325 -18.27 -0.67 -2.74
C GLY A 325 -18.31 -1.77 -3.79
N PHE A 326 -18.58 -1.36 -5.03
CA PHE A 326 -18.54 -2.23 -6.21
C PHE A 326 -18.42 -1.40 -7.50
N TYR A 327 -18.03 -2.07 -8.59
CA TYR A 327 -18.02 -1.49 -9.93
C TYR A 327 -19.34 -1.75 -10.67
N LEU A 328 -19.85 -0.72 -11.34
CA LEU A 328 -20.98 -0.83 -12.28
C LEU A 328 -20.56 -0.47 -13.69
N HIS A 329 -20.97 -1.31 -14.64
CA HIS A 329 -20.91 -0.99 -16.07
C HIS A 329 -21.90 0.14 -16.39
N SER A 330 -21.37 1.35 -16.54
CA SER A 330 -22.16 2.58 -16.55
C SER A 330 -21.36 3.75 -17.09
N ALA A 331 -22.07 4.75 -17.61
CA ALA A 331 -21.54 6.07 -17.85
C ALA A 331 -21.90 7.00 -16.69
N GLY A 332 -20.90 7.59 -16.04
CA GLY A 332 -21.06 8.41 -14.84
C GLY A 332 -20.77 9.87 -15.12
N MET A 333 -21.58 10.76 -14.53
CA MET A 333 -21.39 12.21 -14.64
C MET A 333 -21.71 12.92 -13.33
N ILE A 334 -21.05 14.05 -13.10
CA ILE A 334 -21.43 15.03 -12.07
C ILE A 334 -22.16 16.18 -12.76
N ILE A 335 -23.44 16.33 -12.46
CA ILE A 335 -24.28 17.41 -12.97
C ILE A 335 -24.76 18.22 -11.76
N ARG A 336 -24.42 19.52 -11.71
CA ARG A 336 -24.79 20.40 -10.58
C ARG A 336 -24.39 19.83 -9.22
N ASN A 337 -23.16 19.34 -9.09
CA ASN A 337 -22.62 18.70 -7.88
C ASN A 337 -23.33 17.40 -7.44
N GLN A 338 -24.20 16.84 -8.29
CA GLN A 338 -24.89 15.58 -8.04
C GLN A 338 -24.36 14.51 -8.98
N GLY A 339 -24.02 13.35 -8.43
CA GLY A 339 -23.60 12.19 -9.20
C GLY A 339 -24.79 11.51 -9.85
N VAL A 340 -24.69 11.19 -11.14
CA VAL A 340 -25.68 10.39 -11.87
C VAL A 340 -25.00 9.28 -12.64
N LEU A 341 -25.71 8.16 -12.79
CA LEU A 341 -25.24 7.00 -13.54
C LEU A 341 -26.23 6.63 -14.63
N PHE A 342 -25.73 6.44 -15.84
CA PHE A 342 -26.47 5.93 -16.99
C PHE A 342 -26.05 4.48 -17.23
N VAL A 343 -26.95 3.56 -16.94
CA VAL A 343 -26.70 2.12 -16.88
C VAL A 343 -27.44 1.42 -18.01
N GLY A 344 -26.78 0.44 -18.64
CA GLY A 344 -27.41 -0.38 -19.67
C GLY A 344 -26.39 -1.29 -20.33
N HIS A 345 -26.87 -2.30 -21.04
CA HIS A 345 -26.01 -3.23 -21.78
C HIS A 345 -25.16 -2.53 -22.85
N SER A 346 -24.12 -3.21 -23.33
CA SER A 346 -23.34 -2.77 -24.49
C SER A 346 -24.30 -2.46 -25.64
N THR A 347 -24.17 -1.28 -26.26
CA THR A 347 -25.08 -0.66 -27.26
C THR A 347 -26.33 0.08 -26.76
N ALA A 348 -26.61 0.14 -25.45
CA ALA A 348 -27.79 0.85 -24.92
C ALA A 348 -27.75 2.38 -25.15
N GLY A 349 -26.60 2.94 -25.51
CA GLY A 349 -26.45 4.36 -25.84
C GLY A 349 -25.64 5.18 -24.83
N LYS A 350 -24.90 4.56 -23.91
CA LYS A 350 -24.05 5.23 -22.90
C LYS A 350 -23.16 6.34 -23.48
N SER A 351 -22.35 6.03 -24.49
CA SER A 351 -21.51 7.02 -25.17
C SER A 351 -22.32 8.13 -25.85
N THR A 352 -23.51 7.81 -26.36
CA THR A 352 -24.44 8.80 -26.94
C THR A 352 -24.98 9.73 -25.86
N THR A 353 -25.33 9.20 -24.68
CA THR A 353 -25.77 10.01 -23.53
C THR A 353 -24.65 10.96 -23.09
N ILE A 354 -23.41 10.48 -22.94
CA ILE A 354 -22.28 11.36 -22.61
C ILE A 354 -22.13 12.49 -23.64
N LYS A 355 -22.23 12.20 -24.94
CA LYS A 355 -22.17 13.21 -26.01
C LYS A 355 -23.32 14.22 -25.92
N LEU A 356 -24.55 13.79 -25.61
CA LEU A 356 -25.71 14.67 -25.43
C LEU A 356 -25.58 15.59 -24.21
N PHE A 357 -24.97 15.10 -23.13
CA PHE A 357 -24.75 15.85 -21.89
C PHE A 357 -23.41 16.63 -21.89
N SER A 358 -22.71 16.70 -23.02
CA SER A 358 -21.47 17.44 -23.14
C SER A 358 -21.66 18.91 -22.75
N GLY A 359 -20.74 19.44 -21.92
CA GLY A 359 -20.80 20.81 -21.39
C GLY A 359 -21.83 21.04 -20.27
N GLN A 360 -22.60 20.02 -19.86
CA GLN A 360 -23.58 20.15 -18.76
C GLN A 360 -23.02 19.74 -17.39
N GLY A 361 -21.84 19.16 -17.36
CA GLY A 361 -21.22 18.62 -16.17
C GLY A 361 -19.89 17.94 -16.46
N GLU A 362 -19.31 17.34 -15.42
CA GLU A 362 -18.06 16.60 -15.52
C GLU A 362 -18.35 15.12 -15.80
N VAL A 363 -17.62 14.52 -16.74
CA VAL A 363 -17.71 13.08 -17.04
C VAL A 363 -16.74 12.33 -16.14
N LEU A 364 -17.26 11.36 -15.39
CA LEU A 364 -16.46 10.53 -14.47
C LEU A 364 -15.74 9.39 -15.22
N CYS A 365 -16.51 8.58 -15.93
CA CYS A 365 -16.05 7.49 -16.78
C CYS A 365 -17.24 7.01 -17.63
N ASP A 366 -17.00 6.57 -18.86
CA ASP A 366 -18.06 6.11 -19.78
C ASP A 366 -18.35 4.60 -19.75
N ASP A 367 -17.47 3.80 -19.11
CA ASP A 367 -17.59 2.34 -19.06
C ASP A 367 -17.76 1.77 -17.65
N ARG A 368 -16.86 2.11 -16.71
CA ARG A 368 -16.88 1.51 -15.35
C ARG A 368 -16.75 2.59 -14.30
N ASN A 369 -17.80 2.75 -13.49
CA ASN A 369 -17.79 3.66 -12.36
C ASN A 369 -17.85 2.89 -11.05
N ILE A 370 -17.32 3.49 -9.99
CA ILE A 370 -17.27 2.91 -8.65
C ILE A 370 -18.43 3.51 -7.86
N LEU A 371 -19.19 2.67 -7.17
CA LEU A 371 -20.13 3.09 -6.13
C LEU A 371 -19.58 2.64 -4.79
N ARG A 372 -19.59 3.54 -3.81
CA ARG A 372 -19.32 3.22 -2.42
C ARG A 372 -20.36 3.83 -1.51
N LYS A 373 -20.54 3.24 -0.33
CA LYS A 373 -21.41 3.73 0.73
C LYS A 373 -20.60 4.08 1.98
N PRO A 374 -19.89 5.23 2.02
CA PRO A 374 -19.38 5.78 3.27
C PRO A 374 -20.52 6.16 4.22
N ALA A 375 -20.19 6.57 5.45
CA ALA A 375 -21.17 6.94 6.48
C ALA A 375 -22.18 8.03 6.03
N GLU A 376 -21.76 8.94 5.16
CA GLU A 376 -22.58 10.03 4.61
C GLU A 376 -23.62 9.57 3.56
N GLY A 377 -23.55 8.31 3.12
CA GLY A 377 -24.44 7.74 2.11
C GLY A 377 -23.74 7.42 0.78
N TRP A 378 -24.54 7.12 -0.24
CA TRP A 378 -24.03 6.66 -1.52
C TRP A 378 -23.26 7.74 -2.27
N ARG A 379 -22.06 7.37 -2.75
CA ARG A 379 -21.23 8.21 -3.60
C ARG A 379 -20.82 7.45 -4.85
N VAL A 380 -20.73 8.17 -5.95
CA VAL A 380 -20.17 7.68 -7.21
C VAL A 380 -18.79 8.30 -7.41
N TYR A 381 -17.87 7.49 -7.91
CA TYR A 381 -16.51 7.89 -8.25
C TYR A 381 -16.22 7.45 -9.68
N GLY A 382 -15.48 8.29 -10.41
CA GLY A 382 -14.92 7.89 -11.69
C GLY A 382 -13.80 6.86 -11.53
N SER A 383 -13.36 6.33 -12.67
CA SER A 383 -12.24 5.39 -12.72
C SER A 383 -11.45 5.56 -14.00
N TRP A 384 -10.24 5.01 -14.02
CA TRP A 384 -9.39 4.98 -15.22
C TRP A 384 -9.81 3.90 -16.24
N SER A 385 -10.89 3.16 -15.99
CA SER A 385 -11.38 2.08 -16.86
C SER A 385 -12.40 2.60 -17.87
N HIS A 386 -11.94 3.42 -18.83
CA HIS A 386 -12.80 3.96 -19.89
C HIS A 386 -13.07 2.97 -21.03
N GLY A 387 -14.14 3.24 -21.77
CA GLY A 387 -14.56 2.53 -22.98
C GLY A 387 -14.19 3.30 -24.23
N GLU A 388 -15.20 3.65 -25.04
CA GLU A 388 -15.04 4.31 -26.35
C GLU A 388 -14.44 5.71 -26.24
N LEU A 389 -14.81 6.44 -25.18
CA LEU A 389 -14.36 7.81 -24.97
C LEU A 389 -13.20 7.80 -23.96
N PRO A 390 -12.04 8.40 -24.27
CA PRO A 390 -10.88 8.40 -23.38
C PRO A 390 -11.03 9.43 -22.23
N MET A 391 -12.24 9.62 -21.71
CA MET A 391 -12.55 10.56 -20.63
C MET A 391 -12.63 9.82 -19.31
N VAL A 392 -11.74 10.17 -18.39
CA VAL A 392 -11.62 9.62 -17.05
C VAL A 392 -11.41 10.76 -16.07
N SER A 393 -12.00 10.64 -14.88
CA SER A 393 -11.81 11.60 -13.79
C SER A 393 -11.73 10.90 -12.43
N PRO A 394 -10.88 11.35 -11.50
CA PRO A 394 -10.88 10.90 -10.12
C PRO A 394 -12.03 11.49 -9.30
N ALA A 395 -12.80 12.43 -9.86
CA ALA A 395 -13.82 13.17 -9.13
C ALA A 395 -14.92 12.26 -8.57
N SER A 396 -15.63 12.79 -7.59
CA SER A 396 -16.74 12.09 -6.94
C SER A 396 -17.84 13.04 -6.52
N ALA A 397 -19.06 12.50 -6.41
CA ALA A 397 -20.20 13.24 -5.89
C ALA A 397 -21.17 12.30 -5.15
N PRO A 398 -22.00 12.84 -4.24
CA PRO A 398 -23.16 12.11 -3.71
C PRO A 398 -24.03 11.60 -4.87
N LEU A 399 -24.34 10.30 -4.86
CA LEU A 399 -25.12 9.68 -5.92
C LEU A 399 -26.59 10.04 -5.77
N ARG A 400 -27.14 10.70 -6.78
CA ARG A 400 -28.51 11.19 -6.77
C ARG A 400 -29.50 10.23 -7.42
N ALA A 401 -29.11 9.60 -8.52
CA ALA A 401 -29.99 8.73 -9.30
C ALA A 401 -29.21 7.78 -10.23
N ILE A 402 -29.85 6.64 -10.54
CA ILE A 402 -29.43 5.69 -11.57
C ILE A 402 -30.49 5.64 -12.66
N PHE A 403 -30.09 5.84 -13.91
CA PHE A 403 -30.94 5.82 -15.09
C PHE A 403 -30.64 4.59 -15.93
N PHE A 404 -31.59 3.67 -16.04
CA PHE A 404 -31.51 2.51 -16.93
C PHE A 404 -31.95 2.90 -18.34
N LEU A 405 -31.03 2.80 -19.29
CA LEU A 405 -31.21 3.25 -20.66
C LEU A 405 -32.09 2.31 -21.48
N GLU A 406 -33.12 2.86 -22.12
CA GLU A 406 -33.96 2.18 -23.11
C GLU A 406 -34.00 3.01 -24.40
N LYS A 407 -33.72 2.39 -25.55
CA LYS A 407 -33.82 3.08 -26.85
C LYS A 407 -35.29 3.37 -27.16
N SER A 408 -35.60 4.59 -27.54
CA SER A 408 -36.95 5.00 -27.91
C SER A 408 -36.92 6.15 -28.92
N GLN A 409 -38.07 6.45 -29.52
CA GLN A 409 -38.27 7.68 -30.31
C GLN A 409 -38.76 8.85 -29.44
N ASP A 410 -39.14 8.56 -28.19
CA ASP A 410 -39.63 9.57 -27.24
C ASP A 410 -38.62 9.79 -26.10
N ASN A 411 -38.68 10.98 -25.49
CA ASN A 411 -37.86 11.34 -24.34
C ASN A 411 -38.71 11.30 -23.06
N LEU A 412 -38.46 10.31 -22.19
CA LEU A 412 -39.23 10.09 -20.97
C LEU A 412 -38.34 9.52 -19.85
N ILE A 413 -38.62 9.96 -18.62
CA ILE A 413 -38.07 9.36 -17.40
C ILE A 413 -39.22 8.81 -16.58
N ALA A 414 -39.18 7.52 -16.25
CA ALA A 414 -40.17 6.85 -15.41
C ALA A 414 -39.52 6.25 -14.16
N PRO A 415 -40.04 6.50 -12.94
CA PRO A 415 -39.49 5.92 -11.72
C PRO A 415 -39.68 4.40 -11.71
N MET A 416 -38.68 3.68 -11.21
CA MET A 416 -38.76 2.24 -10.99
C MET A 416 -39.23 1.95 -9.56
N SER A 417 -40.47 1.51 -9.40
CA SER A 417 -41.05 1.22 -8.08
C SER A 417 -40.65 -0.16 -7.53
N ASP A 418 -40.46 -1.17 -8.40
CA ASP A 418 -40.14 -2.53 -7.98
C ASP A 418 -38.66 -2.65 -7.53
N PRO A 419 -38.38 -2.94 -6.24
CA PRO A 419 -37.01 -3.18 -5.77
C PRO A 419 -36.37 -4.42 -6.40
N MET A 420 -37.16 -5.44 -6.77
CA MET A 420 -36.64 -6.68 -7.33
C MET A 420 -36.15 -6.46 -8.76
N GLU A 421 -36.92 -5.73 -9.57
CA GLU A 421 -36.47 -5.27 -10.89
C GLU A 421 -35.19 -4.41 -10.79
N ARG A 422 -35.16 -3.41 -9.88
CA ARG A 422 -33.97 -2.56 -9.66
C ARG A 422 -32.74 -3.41 -9.33
N ARG A 423 -32.87 -4.34 -8.39
CA ARG A 423 -31.79 -5.26 -8.00
C ARG A 423 -31.31 -6.10 -9.18
N ASN A 424 -32.22 -6.71 -9.93
CA ASN A 424 -31.87 -7.57 -11.06
C ASN A 424 -31.16 -6.78 -12.17
N ARG A 425 -31.60 -5.56 -12.48
CA ARG A 425 -30.92 -4.70 -13.46
C ARG A 425 -29.52 -4.25 -12.95
N LEU A 426 -29.37 -3.93 -11.67
CA LEU A 426 -28.06 -3.63 -11.06
C LEU A 426 -27.11 -4.83 -11.12
N LEU A 427 -27.59 -6.03 -10.73
CA LEU A 427 -26.82 -7.27 -10.83
C LEU A 427 -26.37 -7.52 -12.28
N GLY A 428 -27.26 -7.31 -13.25
CA GLY A 428 -26.95 -7.44 -14.68
C GLY A 428 -25.83 -6.51 -15.18
N CYS A 429 -25.53 -5.43 -14.44
CA CYS A 429 -24.49 -4.47 -14.79
C CYS A 429 -23.30 -4.48 -13.82
N LEU A 430 -23.32 -5.37 -12.82
CA LEU A 430 -22.22 -5.56 -11.87
C LEU A 430 -21.00 -6.16 -12.56
N ILE A 431 -19.85 -5.50 -12.43
CA ILE A 431 -18.58 -5.99 -12.95
C ILE A 431 -18.02 -7.08 -12.02
N ARG A 432 -17.71 -8.26 -12.58
CA ARG A 432 -17.36 -9.49 -11.84
C ARG A 432 -16.09 -10.14 -12.40
N PRO A 433 -14.89 -9.63 -12.06
CA PRO A 433 -13.63 -10.12 -12.63
C PRO A 433 -13.22 -11.49 -12.09
N VAL A 434 -13.25 -11.65 -10.76
CA VAL A 434 -13.02 -12.92 -10.05
C VAL A 434 -14.07 -13.01 -8.96
N VAL A 435 -14.81 -14.12 -8.97
CA VAL A 435 -15.96 -14.33 -8.10
C VAL A 435 -15.62 -15.46 -7.14
N THR A 436 -15.54 -15.13 -5.86
CA THR A 436 -15.39 -16.08 -4.75
C THR A 436 -16.65 -16.04 -3.88
N PRO A 437 -16.88 -17.06 -3.04
CA PRO A 437 -17.97 -17.01 -2.06
C PRO A 437 -17.90 -15.78 -1.14
N ASP A 438 -16.73 -15.48 -0.58
CA ASP A 438 -16.53 -14.31 0.31
C ASP A 438 -16.86 -12.99 -0.39
N TRP A 439 -16.51 -12.86 -1.68
CA TRP A 439 -16.84 -11.67 -2.46
C TRP A 439 -18.36 -11.47 -2.60
N TRP A 440 -19.12 -12.55 -2.85
CA TRP A 440 -20.57 -12.49 -2.94
C TRP A 440 -21.24 -12.15 -1.60
N ASP A 441 -20.76 -12.75 -0.51
CA ASP A 441 -21.29 -12.52 0.84
C ASP A 441 -21.22 -11.04 1.23
N ARG A 442 -20.20 -10.32 0.73
CA ARG A 442 -20.03 -8.88 0.95
C ARG A 442 -20.80 -8.02 -0.05
N THR A 443 -20.84 -8.42 -1.31
CA THR A 443 -21.36 -7.58 -2.40
C THR A 443 -22.88 -7.68 -2.54
N LEU A 444 -23.49 -8.85 -2.35
CA LEU A 444 -24.94 -9.02 -2.50
C LEU A 444 -25.77 -8.15 -1.54
N PRO A 445 -25.46 -8.08 -0.23
CA PRO A 445 -26.20 -7.21 0.69
C PRO A 445 -26.10 -5.73 0.27
N LEU A 446 -24.92 -5.32 -0.18
CA LEU A 446 -24.65 -3.95 -0.61
C LEU A 446 -25.44 -3.58 -1.88
N ILE A 447 -25.60 -4.51 -2.83
CA ILE A 447 -26.46 -4.31 -4.02
C ILE A 447 -27.93 -4.26 -3.64
N ASN A 448 -28.38 -5.08 -2.70
CA ASN A 448 -29.77 -5.03 -2.21
C ASN A 448 -30.07 -3.68 -1.54
N ASP A 449 -29.14 -3.17 -0.75
CA ASP A 449 -29.23 -1.85 -0.14
C ASP A 449 -29.23 -0.74 -1.21
N ALA A 450 -28.35 -0.83 -2.22
CA ALA A 450 -28.33 0.10 -3.36
C ALA A 450 -29.69 0.10 -4.10
N ALA A 451 -30.24 -1.08 -4.38
CA ALA A 451 -31.50 -1.25 -5.09
C ALA A 451 -32.70 -0.67 -4.32
N THR A 452 -32.65 -0.65 -2.99
CA THR A 452 -33.75 -0.17 -2.15
C THR A 452 -33.63 1.33 -1.86
N THR A 453 -32.42 1.83 -1.65
CA THR A 453 -32.17 3.20 -1.17
C THR A 453 -31.88 4.21 -2.28
N ILE A 454 -31.31 3.79 -3.42
CA ILE A 454 -30.97 4.70 -4.51
C ILE A 454 -32.19 4.90 -5.43
N PRO A 455 -32.54 6.16 -5.76
CA PRO A 455 -33.56 6.42 -6.77
C PRO A 455 -33.14 5.89 -8.15
N CYS A 456 -33.93 4.97 -8.71
CA CYS A 456 -33.70 4.42 -10.04
C CYS A 456 -34.85 4.78 -10.98
N TYR A 457 -34.50 5.03 -12.24
CA TYR A 457 -35.44 5.41 -13.27
C TYR A 457 -35.15 4.65 -14.56
N THR A 458 -36.19 4.35 -15.31
CA THR A 458 -36.07 4.00 -16.73
C THR A 458 -35.98 5.30 -17.53
N MET A 459 -34.98 5.40 -18.41
CA MET A 459 -34.74 6.56 -19.25
C MET A 459 -34.85 6.18 -20.73
N ARG A 460 -35.90 6.67 -21.37
CA ARG A 460 -36.13 6.59 -22.82
C ARG A 460 -35.70 7.88 -23.47
N PHE A 461 -34.95 7.81 -24.56
CA PHE A 461 -34.44 8.99 -25.23
C PHE A 461 -34.22 8.78 -26.72
N ASP A 462 -34.39 9.88 -27.46
CA ASP A 462 -33.95 10.03 -28.85
C ASP A 462 -32.63 10.83 -28.94
N LYS A 463 -32.19 11.17 -30.15
CA LYS A 463 -30.96 11.97 -30.36
C LYS A 463 -31.19 13.49 -30.41
N SER A 464 -32.40 13.98 -30.10
CA SER A 464 -32.74 15.41 -30.19
C SER A 464 -32.13 16.26 -29.06
N GLY A 465 -31.67 15.61 -27.98
CA GLY A 465 -31.13 16.29 -26.79
C GLY A 465 -32.18 16.74 -25.77
N LYS A 466 -33.49 16.60 -26.06
CA LYS A 466 -34.57 16.98 -25.12
C LYS A 466 -34.47 16.29 -23.75
N ILE A 467 -33.92 15.06 -23.70
CA ILE A 467 -33.71 14.33 -22.45
C ILE A 467 -32.84 15.08 -21.43
N VAL A 468 -31.91 15.93 -21.90
CA VAL A 468 -30.97 16.66 -21.04
C VAL A 468 -31.71 17.58 -20.08
N GLU A 469 -32.67 18.35 -20.58
CA GLU A 469 -33.47 19.25 -19.75
C GLU A 469 -34.43 18.50 -18.82
N ILE A 470 -34.95 17.35 -19.24
CA ILE A 470 -35.81 16.49 -18.38
C ILE A 470 -35.00 15.99 -17.18
N VAL A 471 -33.77 15.49 -17.39
CA VAL A 471 -32.89 15.07 -16.30
C VAL A 471 -32.55 16.25 -15.39
N LYS A 472 -32.16 17.41 -15.94
CA LYS A 472 -31.82 18.60 -15.13
C LYS A 472 -32.99 19.08 -14.27
N ASN A 473 -34.21 19.05 -14.81
CA ASN A 473 -35.41 19.42 -14.06
C ASN A 473 -35.67 18.45 -12.89
N LEU A 474 -35.53 17.14 -13.11
CA LEU A 474 -35.64 16.12 -12.06
C LEU A 474 -34.62 16.34 -10.92
N LEU A 475 -33.37 16.62 -11.29
CA LEU A 475 -32.29 16.90 -10.33
C LEU A 475 -32.59 18.14 -9.47
N THR A 476 -33.16 19.19 -10.08
CA THR A 476 -33.55 20.45 -9.39
C THR A 476 -34.70 20.23 -8.40
N GLN A 477 -35.71 19.44 -8.78
CA GLN A 477 -36.85 19.16 -7.92
C GLN A 477 -36.42 18.38 -6.67
N GLY A 478 -35.45 17.47 -6.82
CA GLY A 478 -34.81 16.76 -5.72
C GLY A 478 -34.15 17.68 -4.70
N ASP A 479 -33.38 18.68 -5.17
CA ASP A 479 -32.70 19.64 -4.29
C ASP A 479 -33.67 20.44 -3.42
N ARG A 480 -34.82 20.83 -3.98
CA ARG A 480 -35.84 21.59 -3.24
C ARG A 480 -36.48 20.78 -2.12
N VAL A 481 -36.69 19.48 -2.34
CA VAL A 481 -37.25 18.56 -1.33
C VAL A 481 -36.23 18.23 -0.25
N ALA A 482 -34.97 18.00 -0.61
CA ALA A 482 -33.88 17.76 0.34
C ALA A 482 -33.61 18.99 1.24
N LYS A 483 -33.54 20.21 0.64
CA LYS A 483 -33.40 21.46 1.41
C LYS A 483 -34.58 21.72 2.34
N LYS A 484 -35.81 21.38 1.95
CA LYS A 484 -36.98 21.46 2.84
C LYS A 484 -36.91 20.48 4.02
N ARG A 485 -36.43 19.25 3.82
CA ARG A 485 -36.25 18.28 4.92
C ARG A 485 -35.21 18.73 5.94
N ASN A 486 -34.07 19.25 5.49
CA ASN A 486 -33.03 19.75 6.40
C ASN A 486 -33.47 21.00 7.17
N ALA A 487 -34.26 21.88 6.55
CA ALA A 487 -34.81 23.06 7.22
C ALA A 487 -35.88 22.73 8.28
N VAL A 488 -36.60 21.61 8.13
CA VAL A 488 -37.59 21.14 9.13
C VAL A 488 -36.90 20.42 10.28
N GLY A 489 -35.85 19.62 10.02
CA GLY A 489 -35.05 18.99 11.08
C GLY A 489 -34.33 20.00 11.99
N SER A 490 -33.82 21.10 11.44
CA SER A 490 -33.18 22.17 12.24
C SER A 490 -34.18 23.04 13.02
N LEU A 491 -35.49 23.00 12.69
CA LEU A 491 -36.54 23.68 13.45
C LEU A 491 -37.09 22.83 14.60
N GLU A 492 -36.93 21.50 14.55
CA GLU A 492 -37.29 20.60 15.65
C GLU A 492 -36.21 20.54 16.74
N GLU A 493 -34.92 20.75 16.41
CA GLU A 493 -33.85 20.89 17.41
C GLU A 493 -33.92 22.22 18.20
N VAL A 494 -34.44 23.30 17.61
CA VAL A 494 -34.59 24.61 18.31
C VAL A 494 -35.85 24.68 19.19
N ARG A 495 -36.72 23.65 19.16
CA ARG A 495 -37.93 23.58 20.00
C ARG A 495 -37.76 22.71 21.25
N ASN A 496 -36.58 22.14 21.47
CA ASN A 496 -36.27 21.30 22.63
C ASN A 496 -35.20 21.90 23.57
N ASP A 497 -34.88 23.19 23.42
CA ASP A 497 -34.07 23.95 24.39
C ASP A 497 -34.94 24.81 25.32
#